data_AF-A0A1B6E1W4-F1
#
_entry.id   AF-A0A1B6E1W4-F1
#
_cell.length_a   1.000
_cell.length_b   1.000
_cell.length_c   1.000
_cell.angle_alpha   90.00
_cell.angle_beta   90.00
_cell.angle_gamma   90.00
#
_symmetry.space_group_name_H-M   'P 1'
#
loop_
_entity.id
_entity.type
_entity.pdbx_description
1 polymer ?
#
loop_
_entity_poly.entity_id
_entity_poly.type
_entity_poly.pdbx_seq_one_letter_code
_entity_poly.pdbx_strand_id
1 'polypeptide(L)'
;IIASYTANLAAFLTVSRLDTPIESLDDLSKQYKIQYAPINGSSSMTYFNRMADIEARFYEIWKDMSLNDSLSEVERAKLAVWDYPVSDKYTKMWQAMKEARLPNTLEEAIERVRASKTSSEGFAYLGDATDIRYQEMTNCDLQVVGDEFSRKPYAIAVQQGSPLKDQFNNAILQLLNKRRLEKLKEHWWNQNPEKKTCEKQDDQSDGISIH
;
A
#
# COMPACT_ATOMS: atom_id res chain seq x y z
N ILE A 1 -31.27 35.73 4.83
CA ILE A 1 -30.05 35.68 5.68
C ILE A 1 -29.95 34.32 6.39
N ILE A 2 -30.92 33.92 7.22
CA ILE A 2 -30.89 32.62 7.93
C ILE A 2 -30.88 31.43 6.96
N ALA A 3 -31.74 31.42 5.95
CA ALA A 3 -31.80 30.34 4.95
C ALA A 3 -30.49 30.18 4.14
N SER A 4 -29.80 31.29 3.85
CA SER A 4 -28.50 31.27 3.15
C SER A 4 -27.37 30.79 4.07
N TYR A 5 -27.43 31.13 5.36
CA TYR A 5 -26.48 30.63 6.36
C TYR A 5 -26.65 29.12 6.58
N THR A 6 -27.89 28.63 6.69
CA THR A 6 -28.18 27.20 6.79
C THR A 6 -27.83 26.45 5.51
N ALA A 7 -28.06 27.04 4.33
CA ALA A 7 -27.66 26.44 3.06
C ALA A 7 -26.13 26.35 2.92
N ASN A 8 -25.39 27.40 3.28
CA ASN A 8 -23.93 27.39 3.25
C ASN A 8 -23.34 26.42 4.29
N LEU A 9 -23.91 26.35 5.50
CA LEU A 9 -23.48 25.40 6.52
C LEU A 9 -23.78 23.96 6.11
N ALA A 10 -24.98 23.69 5.57
CA ALA A 10 -25.34 22.36 5.08
C ALA A 10 -24.44 21.95 3.91
N ALA A 11 -24.20 22.85 2.95
CA ALA A 11 -23.26 22.62 1.86
C ALA A 11 -21.84 22.30 2.39
N PHE A 12 -21.34 23.09 3.35
CA PHE A 12 -20.04 22.86 3.98
C PHE A 12 -19.97 21.49 4.68
N LEU A 13 -20.99 21.14 5.47
CA LEU A 13 -21.05 19.87 6.19
C LEU A 13 -21.17 18.66 5.23
N THR A 14 -21.88 18.82 4.11
CA THR A 14 -21.96 17.78 3.08
C THR A 14 -20.65 17.63 2.31
N VAL A 15 -19.95 18.74 2.02
CA VAL A 15 -18.63 18.71 1.38
C VAL A 15 -17.57 18.12 2.32
N SER A 16 -17.61 18.43 3.62
CA SER A 16 -16.72 17.80 4.60
C SER A 16 -16.99 16.31 4.80
N ARG A 17 -18.21 15.83 4.52
CA ARG A 17 -18.58 14.40 4.53
C ARG A 17 -18.34 13.70 3.19
N LEU A 18 -18.00 14.44 2.13
CA LEU A 18 -17.67 13.90 0.80
C LEU A 18 -16.19 13.51 0.67
N ASP A 19 -15.32 13.94 1.59
CA ASP A 19 -13.96 13.39 1.69
C ASP A 19 -14.08 11.93 2.16
N THR A 20 -14.12 11.00 1.20
CA THR A 20 -14.13 9.56 1.48
C THR A 20 -12.86 9.19 2.22
N PRO A 21 -12.95 8.42 3.33
CA PRO A 21 -11.76 7.92 4.01
C PRO A 21 -10.93 7.10 3.01
N ILE A 22 -9.60 7.19 3.14
CA ILE A 22 -8.72 6.34 2.35
C ILE A 22 -8.85 4.94 2.91
N GLU A 23 -9.30 3.99 2.09
CA GLU A 23 -9.39 2.59 2.48
C GLU A 23 -8.41 1.72 1.70
N SER A 24 -7.89 2.21 0.58
CA SER A 24 -7.02 1.42 -0.30
C SER A 24 -5.84 2.21 -0.85
N LEU A 25 -4.85 1.46 -1.34
CA LEU A 25 -3.74 2.02 -2.11
C LEU A 25 -4.24 2.74 -3.38
N ASP A 26 -5.38 2.32 -3.93
CA ASP A 26 -5.98 2.94 -5.11
C ASP A 26 -6.53 4.33 -4.79
N ASP A 27 -7.22 4.49 -3.66
CA ASP A 27 -7.72 5.78 -3.20
C ASP A 27 -6.57 6.73 -2.89
N LEU A 28 -5.51 6.20 -2.26
CA LEU A 28 -4.27 6.94 -1.99
C LEU A 28 -3.62 7.47 -3.27
N SER A 29 -3.72 6.74 -4.39
CA SER A 29 -3.15 7.13 -5.68
C SER A 29 -3.96 8.20 -6.42
N LYS A 30 -5.25 8.36 -6.10
CA LYS A 30 -6.17 9.32 -6.74
C LYS A 30 -6.18 10.70 -6.08
N GLN A 31 -5.66 10.80 -4.86
CA GLN A 31 -5.67 12.01 -4.05
C GLN A 31 -4.28 12.66 -3.95
N TYR A 32 -4.24 13.91 -3.49
CA TYR A 32 -3.00 14.70 -3.34
C TYR A 32 -2.77 15.31 -1.94
N LYS A 33 -3.75 15.19 -1.02
CA LYS A 33 -3.70 15.78 0.33
C LYS A 33 -2.78 15.00 1.28
N ILE A 34 -2.68 13.69 1.09
CA ILE A 34 -1.85 12.79 1.87
C ILE A 34 -0.61 12.44 1.06
N GLN A 35 0.54 12.85 1.59
CA GLN A 35 1.83 12.44 1.08
C GLN A 35 2.12 11.02 1.54
N TYR A 36 2.87 10.25 0.75
CA TYR A 36 3.21 8.90 1.14
C TYR A 36 4.58 8.53 0.59
N ALA A 37 5.33 7.75 1.36
CA ALA A 37 6.61 7.25 0.91
C ALA A 37 7.05 6.00 1.68
N PRO A 38 7.77 5.09 1.02
CA PRO A 38 8.51 4.03 1.70
C PRO A 38 9.85 4.54 2.24
N ILE A 39 10.46 3.76 3.14
CA ILE A 39 11.83 4.02 3.61
C ILE A 39 12.82 3.92 2.45
N ASN A 40 13.78 4.83 2.41
CA ASN A 40 14.87 4.86 1.45
C ASN A 40 15.72 3.57 1.53
N GLY A 41 15.94 2.92 0.39
CA GLY A 41 16.67 1.66 0.30
C GLY A 41 15.89 0.41 0.72
N SER A 42 14.61 0.52 1.06
CA SER A 42 13.79 -0.64 1.47
C SER A 42 13.36 -1.53 0.30
N SER A 43 12.87 -2.72 0.65
CA SER A 43 12.17 -3.64 -0.26
C SER A 43 10.96 -2.95 -0.93
N SER A 44 10.20 -2.17 -0.17
CA SER A 44 9.02 -1.45 -0.61
C SER A 44 9.38 -0.33 -1.59
N MET A 45 10.45 0.44 -1.35
CA MET A 45 10.96 1.42 -2.31
C MET A 45 11.32 0.76 -3.64
N THR A 46 12.06 -0.34 -3.57
CA THR A 46 12.46 -1.10 -4.77
C THR A 46 11.25 -1.63 -5.53
N TYR A 47 10.19 -2.04 -4.83
CA TYR A 47 8.93 -2.47 -5.43
C TYR A 47 8.28 -1.34 -6.25
N PHE A 48 8.07 -0.17 -5.64
CA PHE A 48 7.42 0.97 -6.33
C PHE A 48 8.25 1.48 -7.50
N ASN A 49 9.57 1.58 -7.35
CA ASN A 49 10.46 1.96 -8.45
C ASN A 49 10.36 0.98 -9.62
N ARG A 50 10.39 -0.33 -9.35
CA ARG A 50 10.26 -1.34 -10.40
C ARG A 50 8.87 -1.34 -11.07
N MET A 51 7.80 -1.12 -10.31
CA MET A 51 6.46 -1.05 -10.89
C MET A 51 6.34 0.18 -11.81
N ALA A 52 6.84 1.33 -11.39
CA ALA A 52 6.89 2.53 -12.23
C ALA A 52 7.74 2.31 -13.49
N ASP A 53 8.92 1.68 -13.37
CA ASP A 53 9.78 1.37 -14.52
C ASP A 53 9.09 0.42 -15.51
N ILE A 54 8.35 -0.57 -14.99
CA ILE A 54 7.58 -1.53 -15.80
C ILE A 54 6.45 -0.81 -16.53
N GLU A 55 5.65 0.00 -15.84
CA GLU A 55 4.59 0.81 -16.46
C GLU A 55 5.14 1.70 -17.57
N ALA A 56 6.20 2.46 -17.28
CA ALA A 56 6.85 3.33 -18.26
C ALA A 56 7.36 2.55 -19.48
N ARG A 57 7.97 1.37 -19.26
CA ARG A 57 8.44 0.53 -20.36
C ARG A 57 7.30 0.00 -21.22
N PHE A 58 6.22 -0.48 -20.61
CA PHE A 58 5.07 -0.95 -21.39
C PHE A 58 4.41 0.21 -22.15
N TYR A 59 4.34 1.40 -21.55
CA TYR A 59 3.87 2.59 -22.25
C TYR A 59 4.73 2.92 -23.48
N GLU A 60 6.06 2.85 -23.37
CA GLU A 60 6.96 3.08 -24.49
C GLU A 60 6.82 2.02 -25.59
N ILE A 61 6.66 0.75 -25.24
CA ILE A 61 6.39 -0.34 -26.20
C ILE A 61 5.07 -0.09 -26.93
N TRP A 62 4.01 0.26 -26.19
CA TRP A 62 2.72 0.59 -26.78
C TRP A 62 2.80 1.81 -27.71
N LYS A 63 3.54 2.85 -27.29
CA LYS A 63 3.77 4.06 -28.08
C LYS A 63 4.47 3.73 -29.40
N ASP A 64 5.51 2.90 -29.36
CA ASP A 64 6.22 2.47 -30.57
C ASP A 64 5.32 1.64 -31.49
N MET A 65 4.61 0.63 -30.97
CA MET A 65 3.72 -0.20 -31.79
C MET A 65 2.57 0.58 -32.45
N SER A 66 2.03 1.59 -31.76
CA SER A 66 0.87 2.37 -32.25
C SER A 66 1.26 3.50 -33.19
N LEU A 67 2.41 4.14 -32.97
CA LEU A 67 2.86 5.32 -33.73
C LEU A 67 3.94 4.99 -34.78
N ASN A 68 4.32 3.72 -34.94
CA ASN A 68 5.26 3.33 -35.99
C ASN A 68 4.59 3.33 -37.37
N ASP A 69 4.90 4.37 -38.15
CA ASP A 69 4.38 4.62 -39.50
C ASP A 69 4.91 3.65 -40.56
N SER A 70 5.93 2.84 -40.25
CA SER A 70 6.46 1.85 -41.20
C SER A 70 5.60 0.59 -41.33
N LEU A 71 4.62 0.39 -40.45
CA LEU A 71 3.71 -0.76 -40.46
C LEU A 71 2.61 -0.62 -41.51
N SER A 72 2.27 -1.73 -42.17
CA SER A 72 1.14 -1.75 -43.10
C SER A 72 -0.21 -1.61 -42.37
N GLU A 73 -1.24 -1.12 -43.06
CA GLU A 73 -2.58 -0.94 -42.48
C GLU A 73 -3.16 -2.24 -41.86
N VAL A 74 -2.83 -3.40 -42.45
CA VAL A 74 -3.29 -4.72 -41.98
C VAL A 74 -2.58 -5.14 -40.70
N GLU A 75 -1.29 -4.81 -40.55
CA GLU A 75 -0.52 -5.09 -39.33
C GLU A 75 -0.96 -4.16 -38.20
N ARG A 76 -1.19 -2.88 -38.51
CA ARG A 76 -1.72 -1.90 -37.56
C ARG A 76 -3.11 -2.30 -37.06
N ALA A 77 -3.99 -2.81 -37.93
CA ALA A 77 -5.32 -3.29 -37.55
C ALA A 77 -5.29 -4.49 -36.59
N LYS A 78 -4.28 -5.37 -36.68
CA LYS A 78 -4.08 -6.48 -35.73
C LYS A 78 -3.61 -6.01 -34.35
N LEU A 79 -2.91 -4.87 -34.29
CA LEU A 79 -2.42 -4.26 -33.06
C LEU A 79 -3.45 -3.34 -32.40
N ALA A 80 -4.43 -2.84 -33.16
CA ALA A 80 -5.52 -1.97 -32.68
C ALA A 80 -6.49 -2.64 -31.68
N VAL A 81 -6.38 -3.96 -31.49
CA VAL A 81 -7.17 -4.72 -30.49
C VAL A 81 -6.56 -4.60 -29.08
N TRP A 82 -5.37 -4.01 -28.94
CA TRP A 82 -4.87 -3.60 -27.63
C TRP A 82 -5.66 -2.38 -27.14
N ASP A 83 -6.83 -2.63 -26.55
CA ASP A 83 -7.37 -1.76 -25.51
C ASP A 83 -6.34 -1.80 -24.36
N TYR A 84 -5.42 -0.84 -24.37
CA TYR A 84 -4.37 -0.76 -23.37
C TYR A 84 -4.71 0.34 -22.35
N PRO A 85 -5.39 0.00 -21.25
CA PRO A 85 -5.52 0.88 -20.11
C PRO A 85 -4.44 0.52 -19.09
N VAL A 86 -3.15 0.73 -19.40
CA VAL A 86 -2.22 0.82 -18.28
C VAL A 86 -2.47 2.17 -17.64
N SER A 87 -3.24 2.12 -16.57
CA SER A 87 -3.27 3.19 -15.59
C SER A 87 -1.83 3.57 -15.26
N ASP A 88 -1.48 4.83 -15.39
CA ASP A 88 -0.19 5.41 -15.02
C ASP A 88 -0.05 5.54 -13.49
N LYS A 89 -0.57 4.54 -12.78
CA LYS A 89 -0.80 4.52 -11.35
C LYS A 89 0.54 4.53 -10.62
N TYR A 90 1.38 3.52 -10.83
CA TYR A 90 2.66 3.43 -10.12
C TYR A 90 3.64 4.53 -10.57
N THR A 91 3.54 4.98 -11.82
CA THR A 91 4.33 6.09 -12.35
C THR A 91 4.05 7.39 -11.60
N LYS A 92 2.76 7.77 -11.49
CA LYS A 92 2.32 8.95 -10.71
C LYS A 92 2.63 8.80 -9.23
N MET A 93 2.35 7.63 -8.66
CA MET A 93 2.63 7.36 -7.26
C MET A 93 4.13 7.50 -6.95
N TRP A 94 5.00 6.98 -7.82
CA TRP A 94 6.45 7.08 -7.63
C TRP A 94 6.96 8.51 -7.75
N GLN A 95 6.37 9.33 -8.63
CA GLN A 95 6.66 10.77 -8.69
C GLN A 95 6.26 11.45 -7.38
N ALA A 96 5.05 11.22 -6.88
CA ALA A 96 4.58 11.76 -5.61
C ALA A 96 5.46 11.34 -4.42
N MET A 97 5.93 10.08 -4.38
CA MET A 97 6.86 9.60 -3.34
C MET A 97 8.21 10.34 -3.37
N LYS A 98 8.73 10.66 -4.56
CA LYS A 98 9.97 11.43 -4.69
C LYS A 98 9.79 12.87 -4.22
N GLU A 99 8.66 13.48 -4.57
CA GLU A 99 8.30 14.84 -4.14
C GLU A 99 8.13 14.92 -2.61
N ALA A 100 7.51 13.92 -2.00
CA ALA A 100 7.32 13.80 -0.55
C ALA A 100 8.63 13.55 0.24
N ARG A 101 9.74 13.22 -0.45
CA ARG A 101 11.04 12.80 0.11
C ARG A 101 10.96 11.55 0.96
N LEU A 102 11.67 10.50 0.55
CA LEU A 102 11.68 9.23 1.26
C LEU A 102 12.37 9.38 2.64
N PRO A 103 11.75 8.91 3.74
CA PRO A 103 12.40 8.85 5.05
C PRO A 103 13.56 7.84 5.03
N ASN A 104 14.61 8.07 5.83
CA ASN A 104 15.77 7.18 5.88
C ASN A 104 15.63 6.08 6.94
N THR A 105 14.81 6.31 7.96
CA THR A 105 14.59 5.39 9.09
C THR A 105 13.10 5.15 9.33
N LEU A 106 12.78 4.08 10.04
CA LEU A 106 11.39 3.78 10.41
C LEU A 106 10.88 4.79 11.43
N GLU A 107 11.73 5.22 12.36
CA GLU A 107 11.43 6.22 13.37
C GLU A 107 11.04 7.56 12.73
N GLU A 108 11.83 8.03 11.75
CA GLU A 108 11.51 9.24 10.98
C GLU A 108 10.16 9.10 10.25
N ALA A 109 9.88 7.93 9.67
CA ALA A 109 8.60 7.68 9.00
C ALA A 109 7.42 7.77 9.98
N ILE A 110 7.54 7.16 11.17
CA ILE A 110 6.51 7.19 12.21
C ILE A 110 6.30 8.61 12.75
N GLU A 111 7.38 9.37 12.96
CA GLU A 111 7.28 10.77 13.38
C GLU A 111 6.51 11.62 12.36
N ARG A 112 6.74 11.40 11.06
CA ARG A 112 5.97 12.07 10.00
C ARG A 112 4.50 11.67 10.00
N VAL A 113 4.20 10.38 10.22
CA VAL A 113 2.81 9.92 10.37
C VAL A 113 2.14 10.62 11.56
N ARG A 114 2.82 10.69 12.72
CA ARG A 114 2.33 11.36 13.93
C ARG A 114 2.15 12.87 13.79
N ALA A 115 2.95 13.50 12.93
CA ALA A 115 2.81 14.93 12.64
C ALA A 115 1.56 15.26 11.79
N SER A 116 0.87 14.24 11.26
CA SER A 116 -0.37 14.40 10.49
C SER A 116 -1.49 14.94 11.37
N LYS A 117 -2.22 15.95 10.87
CA LYS A 117 -3.27 16.63 11.64
C LYS A 117 -4.61 15.90 11.57
N THR A 118 -4.89 15.23 10.45
CA THR A 118 -6.18 14.59 10.17
C THR A 118 -5.96 13.31 9.37
N SER A 119 -6.91 12.37 9.41
CA SER A 119 -6.91 11.17 8.55
C SER A 119 -6.96 11.47 7.05
N SER A 120 -7.38 12.68 6.64
CA SER A 120 -7.51 13.11 5.24
C SER A 120 -6.35 14.00 4.74
N GLU A 121 -5.44 14.42 5.62
CA GLU A 121 -4.33 15.32 5.30
C GLU A 121 -3.13 15.02 6.19
N GLY A 122 -2.00 14.65 5.58
CA GLY A 122 -0.80 14.29 6.32
C GLY A 122 0.16 13.39 5.55
N PHE A 123 0.74 12.42 6.26
CA PHE A 123 1.69 11.47 5.72
C PHE A 123 1.28 10.03 6.01
N ALA A 124 1.31 9.18 4.99
CA ALA A 124 1.10 7.73 5.11
C ALA A 124 2.41 6.98 4.82
N TYR A 125 2.79 6.11 5.75
CA TYR A 125 3.96 5.26 5.59
C TYR A 125 3.58 3.99 4.80
N LEU A 126 4.37 3.67 3.76
CA LEU A 126 4.22 2.44 2.97
C LEU A 126 5.42 1.52 3.24
N GLY A 127 5.15 0.32 3.77
CA GLY A 127 6.20 -0.58 4.24
C GLY A 127 5.78 -2.04 4.25
N ASP A 128 6.62 -2.87 4.87
CA ASP A 128 6.34 -4.29 5.04
C ASP A 128 5.22 -4.50 6.07
N ALA A 129 4.27 -5.39 5.74
CA ALA A 129 3.04 -5.58 6.51
C ALA A 129 3.32 -6.05 7.95
N THR A 130 4.39 -6.83 8.18
CA THR A 130 4.77 -7.28 9.53
C THR A 130 5.23 -6.13 10.41
N ASP A 131 6.03 -5.22 9.86
CA ASP A 131 6.59 -4.10 10.61
C ASP A 131 5.47 -3.13 10.99
N ILE A 132 4.60 -2.83 10.03
CA ILE A 132 3.39 -2.03 10.23
C ILE A 132 2.50 -2.65 11.31
N ARG A 133 2.20 -3.95 11.21
CA ARG A 133 1.39 -4.67 12.20
C ARG A 133 2.02 -4.66 13.59
N TYR A 134 3.35 -4.71 13.68
CA TYR A 134 4.05 -4.59 14.96
C TYR A 134 3.89 -3.20 15.56
N GLN A 135 4.01 -2.15 14.74
CA GLN A 135 3.83 -0.77 15.19
C GLN A 135 2.40 -0.51 15.66
N GLU A 136 1.39 -0.99 14.93
CA GLU A 136 -0.03 -0.94 15.36
C GLU A 136 -0.26 -1.70 16.67
N MET A 137 0.31 -2.90 16.82
CA MET A 137 0.15 -3.70 18.04
C MET A 137 0.74 -3.02 19.29
N THR A 138 1.79 -2.23 19.13
CA THR A 138 2.53 -1.59 20.23
C THR A 138 2.14 -0.12 20.46
N ASN A 139 1.46 0.52 19.52
CA ASN A 139 1.11 1.94 19.54
C ASN A 139 -0.36 2.14 19.13
N CYS A 140 -1.20 2.62 20.06
CA CYS A 140 -2.63 2.84 19.80
C CYS A 140 -2.95 4.10 19.00
N ASP A 141 -1.97 4.98 18.80
CA ASP A 141 -2.07 6.19 17.98
C ASP A 141 -1.86 5.91 16.48
N LEU A 142 -1.46 4.68 16.13
CA LEU A 142 -1.26 4.24 14.76
C LEU A 142 -2.36 3.27 14.35
N GLN A 143 -2.78 3.37 13.09
CA GLN A 143 -3.77 2.48 12.49
C GLN A 143 -3.28 2.00 11.13
N VAL A 144 -3.59 0.76 10.79
CA VAL A 144 -3.34 0.21 9.46
C VAL A 144 -4.52 0.53 8.56
N VAL A 145 -4.22 1.04 7.37
CA VAL A 145 -5.22 1.41 6.37
C VAL A 145 -5.07 0.51 5.15
N GLY A 146 -6.16 -0.18 4.81
CA GLY A 146 -6.28 -1.02 3.62
C GLY A 146 -5.60 -2.38 3.68
N ASP A 147 -5.63 -3.05 2.53
CA ASP A 147 -5.19 -4.43 2.37
C ASP A 147 -3.74 -4.58 1.89
N GLU A 148 -3.14 -5.72 2.22
CA GLU A 148 -1.84 -6.14 1.68
C GLU A 148 -1.88 -6.32 0.16
N PHE A 149 -1.22 -5.44 -0.59
CA PHE A 149 -1.23 -5.43 -2.07
C PHE A 149 -0.05 -6.18 -2.73
N SER A 150 1.05 -6.45 -2.01
CA SER A 150 2.22 -7.16 -2.53
C SER A 150 2.67 -8.26 -1.57
N ARG A 151 1.87 -9.34 -1.51
CA ARG A 151 2.19 -10.49 -0.65
C ARG A 151 3.43 -11.22 -1.15
N LYS A 152 4.52 -11.11 -0.39
CA LYS A 152 5.77 -11.83 -0.61
C LYS A 152 6.10 -12.66 0.62
N PRO A 153 6.15 -14.00 0.53
CA PRO A 153 6.48 -14.82 1.68
C PRO A 153 7.96 -14.67 2.07
N TYR A 154 8.24 -14.74 3.36
CA TYR A 154 9.62 -14.88 3.85
C TYR A 154 10.16 -16.26 3.48
N ALA A 155 11.42 -16.29 3.04
CA ALA A 155 12.12 -17.51 2.67
C ALA A 155 13.57 -17.46 3.13
N ILE A 156 14.13 -18.63 3.42
CA ILE A 156 15.56 -18.79 3.71
C ILE A 156 16.25 -19.14 2.40
N ALA A 157 17.13 -18.25 1.93
CA ALA A 157 17.92 -18.49 0.75
C ALA A 157 19.23 -19.22 1.11
N VAL A 158 19.63 -20.17 0.28
CA VAL A 158 20.91 -20.89 0.38
C VAL A 158 21.65 -20.83 -0.96
N GLN A 159 22.96 -21.06 -0.94
CA GLN A 159 23.77 -21.08 -2.16
C GLN A 159 23.24 -22.13 -3.15
N GLN A 160 23.27 -21.80 -4.44
CA GLN A 160 22.87 -22.71 -5.50
C GLN A 160 23.67 -24.03 -5.43
N GLY A 161 22.96 -25.16 -5.48
CA GLY A 161 23.56 -26.48 -5.34
C GLY A 161 23.81 -26.95 -3.90
N SER A 162 23.52 -26.13 -2.89
CA SER A 162 23.68 -26.53 -1.49
C SER A 162 22.67 -27.60 -1.07
N PRO A 163 23.10 -28.69 -0.40
CA PRO A 163 22.19 -29.70 0.15
C PRO A 163 21.32 -29.16 1.29
N LEU A 164 21.67 -27.99 1.84
CA LEU A 164 20.90 -27.34 2.90
C LEU A 164 19.49 -26.96 2.43
N LYS A 165 19.27 -26.76 1.13
CA LYS A 165 17.96 -26.42 0.57
C LYS A 165 16.91 -27.45 1.00
N ASP A 166 17.20 -28.73 0.79
CA ASP A 166 16.24 -29.81 1.08
C ASP A 166 16.14 -30.07 2.58
N GLN A 167 17.24 -29.91 3.32
CA GLN A 167 17.24 -30.03 4.78
C GLN A 167 16.37 -28.95 5.44
N PHE A 168 16.50 -27.69 5.03
CA PHE A 168 15.67 -26.60 5.53
C PHE A 168 14.21 -26.79 5.16
N ASN A 169 13.92 -27.15 3.91
CA ASN A 169 12.54 -27.41 3.47
C ASN A 169 11.90 -28.52 4.32
N ASN A 170 12.59 -29.64 4.52
CA ASN A 170 12.09 -30.74 5.34
C ASN A 170 11.88 -30.33 6.80
N ALA A 171 12.81 -29.56 7.38
CA ALA A 171 12.68 -29.05 8.75
C ALA A 171 11.49 -28.09 8.89
N ILE A 172 11.29 -27.18 7.93
CA ILE A 172 10.15 -26.26 7.90
C ILE A 172 8.83 -27.04 7.81
N LEU A 173 8.76 -28.05 6.94
CA LEU A 173 7.59 -28.92 6.83
C LEU A 173 7.29 -29.67 8.14
N GLN A 174 8.32 -30.17 8.83
CA GLN A 174 8.14 -30.79 10.15
C GLN A 174 7.62 -29.79 11.19
N LEU A 175 8.09 -28.54 11.18
CA LEU A 175 7.62 -27.50 12.10
C LEU A 175 6.17 -27.10 11.81
N LEU A 176 5.77 -27.03 10.54
CA LEU A 176 4.40 -26.79 10.10
C LEU A 176 3.47 -27.93 10.54
N ASN A 177 3.82 -29.18 10.23
CA ASN A 177 3.03 -30.36 10.60
C ASN A 177 2.85 -30.49 12.12
N LYS A 178 3.87 -30.11 12.90
CA LYS A 178 3.82 -30.09 14.38
C LYS A 178 3.15 -28.83 14.95
N ARG A 179 2.63 -27.93 14.11
CA ARG A 179 2.06 -26.62 14.49
C ARG A 179 2.99 -25.78 15.37
N ARG A 180 4.30 -25.96 15.27
CA ARG A 180 5.27 -25.22 16.06
C ARG A 180 5.36 -23.76 15.62
N LEU A 181 5.29 -23.51 14.32
CA LEU A 181 5.28 -22.14 13.78
C LEU A 181 4.02 -21.37 14.21
N GLU A 182 2.86 -22.03 14.26
CA GLU A 182 1.62 -21.44 14.76
C GLU A 182 1.75 -21.06 16.24
N LYS A 183 2.29 -21.95 17.07
CA LYS A 183 2.53 -21.67 18.50
C LYS A 183 3.51 -20.52 18.71
N LEU A 184 4.57 -20.44 17.89
CA LEU A 184 5.50 -19.32 17.94
C LEU A 184 4.82 -18.03 17.52
N LYS A 185 4.03 -18.04 16.45
CA LYS A 185 3.25 -16.87 16.03
C LYS A 185 2.30 -16.40 17.14
N GLU A 186 1.57 -17.31 17.76
CA GLU A 186 0.68 -17.00 18.89
C GLU A 186 1.45 -16.34 20.04
N HIS A 187 2.59 -16.90 20.40
CA HIS A 187 3.43 -16.38 21.48
C HIS A 187 3.95 -14.97 21.19
N TRP A 188 4.51 -14.74 20.00
CA TRP A 188 5.16 -13.47 19.66
C TRP A 188 4.19 -12.35 19.24
N TRP A 189 2.95 -12.68 18.87
CA TRP A 189 1.95 -11.69 18.44
C TRP A 189 0.78 -11.53 19.41
N ASN A 190 0.21 -12.62 19.91
CA ASN A 190 -0.97 -12.54 20.77
C ASN A 190 -0.60 -12.44 22.25
N GLN A 191 0.46 -13.12 22.68
CA GLN A 191 0.95 -13.13 24.07
C GLN A 191 2.13 -12.16 24.28
N ASN A 192 2.37 -11.25 23.35
CA ASN A 192 3.48 -10.31 23.43
C ASN A 192 3.27 -9.33 24.61
N PRO A 193 4.24 -9.21 25.54
CA PRO A 193 4.15 -8.26 26.66
C PRO A 193 4.04 -6.79 26.24
N GLU A 194 4.56 -6.42 25.07
CA GLU A 194 4.53 -5.04 24.54
C GLU A 194 3.21 -4.72 23.83
N LYS A 195 2.35 -5.72 23.59
CA LYS A 195 1.06 -5.52 22.95
C LYS A 195 0.17 -4.66 23.82
N LYS A 196 -0.28 -3.53 23.28
CA LYS A 196 -1.26 -2.67 23.92
C LYS A 196 -2.68 -3.10 23.54
N THR A 197 -3.59 -2.97 24.50
CA THR A 197 -5.03 -3.15 24.24
C THR A 197 -5.59 -1.77 23.91
N CYS A 198 -5.84 -1.54 22.64
CA CYS A 198 -6.42 -0.30 22.15
C CYS A 198 -7.93 -0.48 22.00
N GLU A 199 -8.72 0.47 22.50
CA GLU A 199 -10.14 0.54 22.16
C GLU A 199 -10.22 0.83 20.66
N LYS A 200 -10.82 -0.08 19.90
CA LYS A 200 -11.13 0.22 18.51
C LYS A 200 -12.21 1.30 18.53
N GLN A 201 -11.87 2.49 18.06
CA GLN A 201 -12.91 3.47 17.75
C GLN A 201 -13.72 2.91 16.59
N ASP A 202 -14.92 2.41 16.89
CA ASP A 202 -15.96 2.15 15.90
C ASP A 202 -16.48 3.51 15.39
N ASP A 203 -15.65 4.25 14.66
CA ASP A 203 -16.03 5.55 14.13
C ASP A 203 -16.70 5.38 12.74
N GLN A 204 -18.02 5.20 12.81
CA GLN A 204 -19.03 5.84 11.93
C GLN A 204 -18.86 5.71 10.40
N SER A 205 -19.18 4.55 9.82
CA SER A 205 -19.95 4.49 8.56
C SER A 205 -20.45 3.09 8.16
N ASP A 206 -20.85 2.23 9.10
CA ASP A 206 -21.83 1.20 8.73
C ASP A 206 -23.15 1.94 8.45
N GLY A 207 -23.32 2.32 7.18
CA GLY A 207 -24.58 2.82 6.67
C GLY A 207 -25.70 1.90 7.12
N ILE A 208 -26.82 2.49 7.53
CA ILE A 208 -28.02 1.77 7.94
C ILE A 208 -28.36 0.73 6.85
N SER A 209 -28.03 -0.54 7.10
CA SER A 209 -28.50 -1.64 6.26
C SER A 209 -29.95 -1.90 6.65
N ILE A 210 -30.88 -1.29 5.92
CA ILE A 210 -32.31 -1.61 6.03
C ILE A 210 -32.52 -2.93 5.28
N HIS A 211 -32.81 -4.00 6.03
CA HIS A 211 -33.44 -5.21 5.51
C HIS A 211 -34.93 -4.95 5.24
#